data_AF-A0A967VVM8-F1
#
_entry.id   AF-A0A967VVM8-F1
#
_cell.length_a   1.000
_cell.length_b   1.000
_cell.length_c   1.000
_cell.angle_alpha   90.00
_cell.angle_beta   90.00
_cell.angle_gamma   90.00
#
_symmetry.space_group_name_H-M   'P 1'
#
loop_
_entity.id
_entity.type
_entity.pdbx_description
1 polymer ?
#
loop_
_entity_poly.entity_id
_entity_poly.type
_entity_poly.pdbx_seq_one_letter_code
_entity_poly.pdbx_strand_id
1 'polypeptide(L)'
;SKFGTWVFRILRNRCLDYLKERRRQDLPLDDHRAFPAVEAGPESELERRSLRDALERALAKLPDAQREAFLLKHVQELSYEEMAEVVDASVSALRM
;
A
#
# COMPACT_ATOMS: atom_id res chain seq x y z
N SER A 1 -2.57 -8.93 -15.90
CA SER A 1 -2.43 -8.45 -17.31
C SER A 1 -1.11 -7.70 -17.44
N LYS A 2 -0.25 -8.04 -18.41
CA LYS A 2 1.07 -7.41 -18.57
C LYS A 2 1.03 -5.88 -18.64
N PHE A 3 -0.03 -5.31 -19.23
CA PHE A 3 -0.21 -3.87 -19.29
C PHE A 3 -0.50 -3.24 -17.92
N GLY A 4 -1.38 -3.86 -17.14
CA GLY A 4 -1.72 -3.38 -15.78
C GLY A 4 -0.50 -3.39 -14.86
N THR A 5 0.24 -4.50 -14.85
CA THR A 5 1.50 -4.65 -14.11
C THR A 5 2.52 -3.59 -14.49
N TRP A 6 2.68 -3.32 -15.79
CA TRP A 6 3.56 -2.28 -16.30
C TRP A 6 3.15 -0.87 -15.85
N VAL A 7 1.85 -0.54 -15.88
CA VAL A 7 1.33 0.74 -15.36
C VAL A 7 1.57 0.87 -13.85
N PHE A 8 1.33 -0.19 -13.08
CA PHE A 8 1.60 -0.21 -11.63
C PHE A 8 3.08 0.09 -11.33
N ARG A 9 3.99 -0.47 -12.12
CA ARG A 9 5.42 -0.20 -11.98
C ARG A 9 5.75 1.28 -12.20
N ILE A 10 5.17 1.91 -13.21
CA ILE A 10 5.37 3.35 -13.48
C ILE A 10 4.83 4.18 -12.33
N LEU A 11 3.60 3.92 -11.89
CA LEU A 11 2.96 4.65 -10.79
C LEU A 11 3.74 4.49 -9.49
N ARG A 12 4.17 3.27 -9.16
CA ARG A 12 5.02 2.96 -8.01
C ARG A 12 6.29 3.81 -8.01
N ASN A 13 7.04 3.77 -9.12
CA ASN A 13 8.29 4.53 -9.24
C ASN A 13 8.04 6.03 -9.06
N ARG A 14 7.00 6.58 -9.68
CA ARG A 14 6.63 7.99 -9.56
C ARG A 14 6.25 8.38 -8.13
N CYS A 15 5.56 7.51 -7.40
CA CYS A 15 5.22 7.72 -5.98
C CYS A 15 6.46 7.69 -5.10
N LEU A 16 7.38 6.74 -5.31
CA LEU A 16 8.64 6.66 -4.56
C LEU A 16 9.53 7.88 -4.82
N ASP A 17 9.63 8.33 -6.07
CA ASP A 17 10.36 9.54 -6.44
C ASP A 17 9.78 10.77 -5.73
N TYR A 18 8.46 10.92 -5.75
CA TYR A 18 7.75 11.99 -5.06
C TYR A 18 7.99 11.96 -3.53
N LEU A 19 7.92 10.78 -2.90
CA LEU A 19 8.19 10.64 -1.47
C LEU A 19 9.65 10.95 -1.12
N LYS A 20 10.60 10.56 -1.98
CA LYS A 20 12.03 10.85 -1.83
C LYS A 20 12.32 12.34 -2.00
N GLU A 21 11.64 13.02 -2.91
CA GLU A 21 11.70 14.48 -3.07
C GLU A 21 11.08 15.21 -1.88
N ARG A 22 9.91 14.78 -1.41
CA ARG A 22 9.24 15.35 -0.23
C ARG A 22 10.06 15.16 1.05
N ARG A 23 10.66 13.99 1.25
CA ARG A 23 11.58 13.73 2.38
C ARG A 23 12.82 14.62 2.35
N ARG A 24 13.22 15.13 1.17
CA ARG A 24 14.33 16.08 1.00
C ARG A 24 13.95 17.54 1.25
N GLN A 25 12.66 17.87 1.41
CA GLN A 25 12.15 19.24 1.57
C GLN A 25 11.77 19.64 3.03
N ASP A 26 11.89 18.74 4.01
CA ASP A 26 11.67 18.93 5.48
C ASP A 26 10.24 19.30 6.00
N LEU A 27 9.97 18.87 7.25
CA LEU A 27 8.87 19.17 8.20
C LEU A 27 7.53 18.37 8.18
N PRO A 28 6.81 18.29 9.33
CA PRO A 28 6.04 17.14 9.79
C PRO A 28 4.67 17.06 9.13
N LEU A 29 4.26 15.85 8.75
CA LEU A 29 2.95 15.62 8.16
C LEU A 29 2.01 14.94 9.15
N ASP A 30 1.06 15.73 9.62
CA ASP A 30 -0.24 15.24 10.04
C ASP A 30 -1.09 15.15 8.76
N ASP A 31 -1.00 14.02 8.03
CA ASP A 31 -1.79 13.76 6.82
C ASP A 31 -2.68 12.54 7.07
N HIS A 32 -3.71 12.73 7.89
CA HIS A 32 -4.82 11.79 8.03
C HIS A 32 -5.70 11.86 6.78
N ARG A 33 -5.32 11.12 5.72
CA ARG A 33 -6.19 10.94 4.55
C ARG A 33 -7.31 9.96 4.88
N ALA A 34 -8.44 10.50 5.35
CA ALA A 34 -9.68 9.75 5.46
C ALA A 34 -10.22 9.46 4.05
N PHE A 35 -10.27 8.18 3.67
CA PHE A 35 -11.04 7.73 2.50
C PHE A 35 -12.55 7.91 2.77
N PRO A 36 -13.34 8.36 1.78
CA PRO A 36 -14.78 8.53 1.97
C PRO A 36 -15.44 7.19 2.31
N ALA A 37 -16.20 7.16 3.40
CA ALA A 37 -16.94 6.00 3.86
C ALA A 37 -18.23 5.84 3.02
N VAL A 38 -18.44 4.64 2.47
CA VAL A 38 -19.74 4.23 1.93
C VAL A 38 -20.67 3.97 3.11
N GLU A 39 -21.85 4.60 3.12
CA GLU A 39 -22.75 4.66 4.27
C GLU A 39 -23.19 3.26 4.77
N ALA A 40 -22.75 2.92 5.97
CA ALA A 40 -23.33 1.89 6.84
C ALA A 40 -23.73 2.55 8.16
N GLY A 41 -24.72 1.99 8.87
CA GLY A 41 -25.26 2.57 10.10
C GLY A 41 -24.19 2.88 11.17
N PRO A 42 -24.47 3.79 12.12
CA PRO A 42 -23.45 4.39 13.00
C PRO A 42 -22.65 3.39 13.84
N GLU A 43 -23.27 2.29 14.27
CA GLU A 43 -22.59 1.21 15.01
C GLU A 43 -21.65 0.39 14.11
N SER A 44 -22.11 0.03 12.91
CA SER A 44 -21.31 -0.67 11.90
C SER A 44 -20.13 0.18 11.42
N GLU A 45 -20.31 1.50 11.28
CA GLU A 45 -19.21 2.40 10.90
C GLU A 45 -18.16 2.52 12.03
N LEU A 46 -18.57 2.49 13.30
CA LEU A 46 -17.65 2.51 14.44
C LEU A 46 -16.80 1.23 14.53
N GLU A 47 -17.41 0.06 14.35
CA GLU A 47 -16.70 -1.22 14.28
C GLU A 47 -15.72 -1.25 13.10
N ARG A 48 -16.18 -0.81 11.92
CA ARG A 48 -15.36 -0.74 10.71
C ARG A 48 -14.17 0.20 10.87
N ARG A 49 -14.34 1.35 11.54
CA ARG A 49 -13.24 2.27 11.88
C ARG A 49 -12.26 1.61 12.85
N SER A 50 -12.76 0.97 13.90
CA SER A 50 -11.91 0.28 14.87
C SER A 50 -11.05 -0.80 14.22
N LEU A 51 -11.64 -1.58 13.32
CA LEU A 51 -10.94 -2.61 12.54
C LEU A 51 -9.91 -2.00 11.59
N ARG A 52 -10.27 -0.94 10.87
CA ARG A 52 -9.36 -0.21 9.98
C ARG A 52 -8.15 0.32 10.73
N ASP A 53 -8.37 0.98 11.86
CA ASP A 53 -7.28 1.53 12.68
C ASP A 53 -6.36 0.43 13.20
N ALA A 54 -6.91 -0.72 13.59
CA ALA A 54 -6.12 -1.89 14.01
C ALA A 54 -5.27 -2.43 12.86
N LEU A 55 -5.84 -2.52 11.66
CA LEU A 55 -5.14 -2.96 10.44
C LEU A 55 -4.03 -1.98 10.06
N GLU A 56 -4.31 -0.67 10.05
CA GLU A 56 -3.33 0.37 9.74
C GLU A 56 -2.16 0.34 10.72
N ARG A 57 -2.43 0.20 12.03
CA ARG A 57 -1.38 0.02 13.05
C ARG A 57 -0.58 -1.25 12.86
N ALA A 58 -1.19 -2.35 12.42
CA ALA A 58 -0.49 -3.60 12.16
C ALA A 58 0.41 -3.47 10.93
N LEU A 59 -0.11 -2.92 9.83
CA LEU A 59 0.64 -2.67 8.60
C LEU A 59 1.79 -1.69 8.83
N ALA A 60 1.60 -0.67 9.67
CA ALA A 60 2.66 0.29 10.01
C ALA A 60 3.86 -0.34 10.71
N LYS A 61 3.69 -1.49 11.39
CA LYS A 61 4.79 -2.23 12.03
C LYS A 61 5.63 -3.03 11.04
N LEU A 62 5.12 -3.30 9.84
CA LEU A 62 5.87 -4.01 8.81
C LEU A 62 6.93 -3.11 8.18
N PRO A 63 8.12 -3.63 7.83
CA PRO A 63 9.03 -2.97 6.91
C PRO A 63 8.32 -2.59 5.61
N ASP A 64 8.71 -1.46 5.01
CA ASP A 64 8.01 -0.91 3.83
C ASP A 64 7.90 -1.92 2.68
N ALA A 65 8.94 -2.72 2.44
CA ALA A 65 8.93 -3.76 1.41
C ALA A 65 7.89 -4.88 1.69
N GLN A 66 7.72 -5.28 2.95
CA GLN A 66 6.73 -6.30 3.33
C GLN A 66 5.31 -5.74 3.25
N ARG A 67 5.12 -4.49 3.69
CA ARG A 67 3.84 -3.79 3.58
C ARG A 67 3.42 -3.65 2.11
N GLU A 68 4.34 -3.27 1.24
CA GLU A 68 4.11 -3.16 -0.20
C GLU A 68 3.73 -4.52 -0.81
N ALA A 69 4.48 -5.58 -0.51
CA ALA A 69 4.17 -6.92 -0.98
C ALA A 69 2.78 -7.41 -0.52
N PHE A 70 2.42 -7.14 0.74
CA PHE A 70 1.09 -7.46 1.29
C PHE A 70 -0.03 -6.76 0.50
N LEU A 71 0.11 -5.46 0.23
CA LEU A 71 -0.90 -4.68 -0.50
C LEU A 71 -1.04 -5.17 -1.95
N LEU A 72 0.07 -5.43 -2.64
CA LEU A 72 0.04 -5.95 -4.00
C LEU A 72 -0.64 -7.34 -4.06
N LYS A 73 -0.41 -8.18 -3.04
CA LYS A 73 -0.99 -9.53 -3.01
C LYS A 73 -2.46 -9.56 -2.63
N HIS A 74 -2.85 -8.83 -1.59
CA HIS A 74 -4.18 -8.97 -0.98
C HIS A 74 -5.17 -7.89 -1.37
N VAL A 75 -4.69 -6.71 -1.80
CA VAL A 75 -5.56 -5.61 -2.23
C VAL A 75 -5.64 -5.55 -3.75
N GLN A 76 -4.50 -5.69 -4.43
CA GLN A 76 -4.45 -5.69 -5.90
C GLN A 76 -4.55 -7.10 -6.51
N GLU A 77 -4.63 -8.14 -5.66
CA GLU A 77 -4.81 -9.55 -6.04
C GLU A 77 -3.79 -10.07 -7.08
N LEU A 78 -2.58 -9.50 -7.11
CA LEU A 78 -1.56 -9.87 -8.10
C LEU A 78 -0.94 -11.25 -7.83
N SER A 79 -0.47 -11.90 -8.89
CA SER A 79 0.36 -13.09 -8.76
C SER A 79 1.77 -12.74 -8.28
N TYR A 80 2.52 -13.72 -7.76
CA TYR A 80 3.91 -13.47 -7.33
C TYR A 80 4.81 -13.05 -8.50
N GLU A 81 4.53 -13.55 -9.70
CA GLU A 81 5.21 -13.18 -10.94
C GLU A 81 4.93 -11.72 -11.32
N GLU A 82 3.67 -11.29 -11.27
CA GLU A 82 3.30 -9.90 -11.53
C GLU A 82 3.87 -8.96 -10.46
N MET A 83 3.87 -9.37 -9.19
CA MET A 83 4.50 -8.62 -8.12
C MET A 83 6.00 -8.44 -8.38
N ALA A 84 6.72 -9.52 -8.71
CA ALA A 84 8.15 -9.48 -9.01
C ALA A 84 8.49 -8.46 -10.10
N GLU A 85 7.65 -8.36 -11.14
CA GLU A 85 7.78 -7.34 -12.19
C GLU A 85 7.56 -5.91 -11.66
N VAL A 86 6.60 -5.69 -10.75
CA VAL A 86 6.29 -4.37 -10.18
C VAL A 86 7.36 -3.87 -9.21
N VAL A 87 7.79 -4.72 -8.27
CA VAL A 87 8.77 -4.36 -7.23
C VAL A 87 10.22 -4.51 -7.67
N ASP A 88 10.47 -5.06 -8.87
CA ASP A 88 11.80 -5.34 -9.42
C ASP A 88 12.63 -6.23 -8.49
N ALA A 89 12.00 -7.30 -8.01
CA ALA A 89 12.56 -8.27 -7.07
C ALA A 89 12.34 -9.70 -7.56
N SER A 90 13.11 -10.66 -7.04
CA SER A 90 12.86 -12.07 -7.38
C SER A 90 11.60 -12.59 -6.69
N VAL A 91 10.90 -13.52 -7.33
CA VAL A 91 9.74 -14.22 -6.73
C VAL A 91 10.11 -14.88 -5.40
N SER A 92 11.34 -15.39 -5.27
CA SER A 92 11.88 -15.97 -4.03
C SER A 92 11.91 -14.96 -2.88
N ALA A 93 12.32 -13.72 -3.16
CA ALA A 93 12.36 -12.65 -2.16
C ALA A 93 10.96 -12.24 -1.65
N LEU A 94 9.90 -12.49 -2.45
CA LEU A 94 8.51 -12.17 -2.09
C LEU A 94 7.79 -13.30 -1.35
N ARG A 95 8.36 -14.50 -1.35
CA ARG A 95 7.76 -15.70 -0.74
C ARG A 95 8.29 -16.00 0.67
N MET A 96 9.06 -15.06 1.24
CA MET A 96 9.71 -15.16 2.55
C MET A 96 8.70 -15.11 3.70
#